data_AF-A0A958NV51-F1
#
_entry.id   AF-A0A958NV51-F1
#
_cell.length_a   1.000
_cell.length_b   1.000
_cell.length_c   1.000
_cell.angle_alpha   90.00
_cell.angle_beta   90.00
_cell.angle_gamma   90.00
#
_symmetry.space_group_name_H-M   'P 1'
#
loop_
_entity.id
_entity.type
_entity.pdbx_description
1 polymer ?
#
loop_
_entity_poly.entity_id
_entity_poly.type
_entity_poly.pdbx_seq_one_letter_code
_entity_poly.pdbx_strand_id
1 'polypeptide(L)'
;MTQKDALYAATFSLMMPGLGQLFTHRIVPGVGFFMIFATLLALPNTRLLLPLLVIVAASEAYFSLKAKTREGESWRTGEVSYWRSQKDQYRLPLFTFVGILGAIAWIFLFFPQVTPLGAQSDLNDRVDRIAENVYRYRTRHGVPPHSLEAALREGGLSHLLLDPWGFPYVLEVSETGFFILSAGPDSKMGTADDSRYTFPYGRD
;
A
#
# COMPACT_ATOMS: atom_id res chain seq x y z
N MET A 1 -20.69 -3.25 -28.43
CA MET A 1 -20.31 -3.22 -27.00
C MET A 1 -21.50 -2.63 -26.27
N THR A 2 -22.11 -3.41 -25.39
CA THR A 2 -23.32 -3.03 -24.66
C THR A 2 -23.00 -2.02 -23.56
N GLN A 3 -24.02 -1.31 -23.06
CA GLN A 3 -23.89 -0.47 -21.85
C GLN A 3 -23.38 -1.27 -20.64
N LYS A 4 -23.63 -2.58 -20.59
CA LYS A 4 -23.12 -3.48 -19.54
C LYS A 4 -21.62 -3.71 -19.69
N ASP A 5 -21.13 -4.02 -20.90
CA ASP A 5 -19.70 -4.18 -21.18
C ASP A 5 -18.90 -2.91 -20.85
N ALA A 6 -19.54 -1.76 -21.10
CA ALA A 6 -19.01 -0.45 -20.78
C ALA A 6 -18.81 -0.24 -19.27
N LEU A 7 -19.85 -0.57 -18.50
CA LEU A 7 -19.79 -0.54 -17.05
C LEU A 7 -18.71 -1.49 -16.52
N TYR A 8 -18.64 -2.73 -17.04
CA TYR A 8 -17.61 -3.69 -16.65
C TYR A 8 -16.20 -3.22 -16.95
N ALA A 9 -15.94 -2.66 -18.13
CA ALA A 9 -14.64 -2.08 -18.47
C ALA A 9 -14.24 -0.98 -17.49
N ALA A 10 -15.17 -0.09 -17.13
CA ALA A 10 -14.92 0.97 -16.16
C ALA A 10 -14.65 0.41 -14.76
N THR A 11 -15.46 -0.54 -14.29
CA THR A 11 -15.27 -1.21 -13.00
C THR A 11 -13.92 -1.91 -12.94
N PHE A 12 -13.52 -2.61 -14.01
CA PHE A 12 -12.22 -3.27 -14.09
C PHE A 12 -11.05 -2.29 -14.07
N SER A 13 -11.13 -1.18 -14.82
CA SER A 13 -10.11 -0.13 -14.77
C SER A 13 -10.01 0.55 -13.41
N LEU A 14 -11.13 0.63 -12.66
CA LEU A 14 -11.15 1.20 -11.31
C LEU A 14 -10.50 0.25 -10.29
N MET A 15 -10.73 -1.06 -10.42
CA MET A 15 -10.12 -2.07 -9.57
C MET A 15 -8.62 -2.21 -9.83
N MET A 16 -8.21 -2.18 -11.10
CA MET A 16 -6.81 -2.32 -11.49
C MET A 16 -6.55 -1.56 -12.79
N PRO A 17 -5.68 -0.53 -12.76
CA PRO A 17 -5.37 0.24 -13.97
C PRO A 17 -4.88 -0.66 -15.12
N GLY A 18 -5.48 -0.48 -16.30
CA GLY A 18 -5.20 -1.28 -17.50
C GLY A 18 -6.13 -2.47 -17.72
N LEU A 19 -6.84 -2.96 -16.69
CA LEU A 19 -7.68 -4.17 -16.81
C LEU A 19 -8.92 -3.95 -17.70
N GLY A 20 -9.54 -2.78 -17.65
CA GLY A 20 -10.66 -2.44 -18.54
C GLY A 20 -10.26 -2.32 -20.01
N GLN A 21 -9.00 -1.96 -20.28
CA GLN A 21 -8.48 -1.94 -21.65
C GLN A 21 -8.22 -3.35 -22.18
N LEU A 22 -7.70 -4.24 -21.34
CA LEU A 22 -7.58 -5.67 -21.65
C LEU A 22 -8.95 -6.29 -21.94
N PHE A 23 -9.96 -5.95 -21.13
CA PHE A 23 -11.34 -6.38 -21.32
C PHE A 23 -11.92 -5.92 -22.67
N THR A 24 -11.59 -4.71 -23.12
CA THR A 24 -12.01 -4.16 -24.43
C THR A 24 -11.10 -4.54 -25.60
N HIS A 25 -10.19 -5.51 -25.40
CA HIS A 25 -9.21 -6.00 -26.39
C HIS A 25 -8.16 -4.99 -26.84
N ARG A 26 -7.94 -3.93 -26.08
CA ARG A 26 -6.81 -3.01 -26.28
C ARG A 26 -5.61 -3.51 -25.47
N ILE A 27 -5.01 -4.59 -25.97
CA ILE A 27 -3.96 -5.33 -25.24
C ILE A 27 -2.73 -4.46 -24.98
N VAL A 28 -2.21 -3.77 -25.99
CA VAL A 28 -1.00 -2.95 -25.87
C VAL A 28 -1.12 -1.86 -24.81
N PRO A 29 -2.13 -0.97 -24.84
CA PRO A 29 -2.24 0.07 -23.83
C PRO A 29 -2.68 -0.49 -22.47
N GLY A 30 -3.44 -1.60 -22.42
CA GLY A 30 -3.80 -2.26 -21.17
C GLY A 30 -2.60 -2.85 -20.42
N VAL A 31 -1.71 -3.55 -21.13
CA VAL A 31 -0.43 -4.03 -20.57
C VAL A 31 0.46 -2.86 -20.17
N GLY A 32 0.54 -1.82 -21.00
CA GLY A 32 1.33 -0.61 -20.69
C GLY A 32 0.89 0.06 -19.38
N PHE A 33 -0.42 0.27 -19.20
CA PHE A 33 -0.97 0.81 -17.96
C PHE A 33 -0.68 -0.07 -16.75
N PHE A 34 -0.87 -1.38 -16.90
CA PHE A 34 -0.62 -2.33 -15.84
C PHE A 34 0.87 -2.35 -15.42
N MET A 35 1.80 -2.30 -16.39
CA MET A 35 3.23 -2.25 -16.11
C MET A 35 3.65 -0.96 -15.41
N ILE A 36 3.12 0.19 -15.84
CA ILE A 36 3.36 1.48 -15.16
C ILE A 36 2.82 1.44 -13.74
N PHE A 37 1.61 0.92 -13.56
CA PHE A 37 0.99 0.74 -12.26
C PHE A 37 1.80 -0.17 -11.33
N ALA A 38 2.24 -1.34 -11.82
CA ALA A 38 3.08 -2.28 -11.06
C ALA A 38 4.44 -1.68 -10.70
N THR A 39 5.06 -0.92 -11.62
CA THR A 39 6.33 -0.23 -11.38
C THR A 39 6.21 0.83 -10.29
N LEU A 40 5.12 1.62 -10.31
CA LEU A 40 4.87 2.64 -9.30
C LEU A 40 4.47 2.06 -7.93
N LEU A 41 3.97 0.83 -7.89
CA LEU A 41 3.76 0.08 -6.64
C LEU A 41 5.07 -0.41 -6.02
N ALA A 42 6.02 -0.84 -6.86
CA ALA A 42 7.31 -1.38 -6.42
C ALA A 42 8.24 -0.30 -5.83
N LEU A 43 8.03 0.97 -6.20
CA LEU A 43 8.85 2.09 -5.74
C LEU A 43 8.29 2.70 -4.43
N PRO A 44 9.11 2.86 -3.37
CA PRO A 44 8.63 3.24 -2.04
C PRO A 44 8.03 4.66 -1.97
N ASN A 45 8.47 5.59 -2.82
CA ASN A 45 8.05 7.00 -2.78
C ASN A 45 6.99 7.38 -3.82
N THR A 46 6.56 6.46 -4.68
CA THR A 46 5.61 6.74 -5.78
C THR A 46 4.18 6.37 -5.43
N ARG A 47 3.94 5.90 -4.21
CA ARG A 47 2.62 5.47 -3.74
C ARG A 47 1.58 6.62 -3.76
N LEU A 48 2.03 7.87 -3.62
CA LEU A 48 1.18 9.07 -3.77
C LEU A 48 0.64 9.29 -5.20
N LEU A 49 1.25 8.66 -6.21
CA LEU A 49 0.82 8.77 -7.61
C LEU A 49 -0.29 7.77 -7.97
N LEU A 50 -0.57 6.79 -7.11
CA LEU A 50 -1.57 5.75 -7.35
C LEU A 50 -3.00 6.31 -7.57
N PRO A 51 -3.49 7.30 -6.79
CA PRO A 51 -4.81 7.90 -7.04
C PRO A 51 -4.91 8.58 -8.40
N LEU A 52 -3.84 9.24 -8.84
CA LEU A 52 -3.77 9.88 -10.16
C LEU A 52 -3.91 8.83 -11.28
N LEU A 53 -3.29 7.67 -11.10
CA LEU A 53 -3.34 6.55 -12.04
C LEU A 53 -4.75 5.94 -12.14
N VAL A 54 -5.46 5.84 -11.02
CA VAL A 54 -6.87 5.42 -10.99
C VAL A 54 -7.75 6.46 -11.71
N ILE A 55 -7.53 7.76 -11.50
CA ILE A 55 -8.25 8.83 -12.20
C ILE A 55 -8.01 8.76 -13.71
N VAL A 56 -6.77 8.54 -14.15
CA VAL A 56 -6.43 8.41 -15.57
C VAL A 56 -7.08 7.16 -16.17
N ALA A 57 -7.01 6.01 -15.49
CA ALA A 57 -7.63 4.77 -15.95
C ALA A 57 -9.17 4.89 -16.03
N ALA A 58 -9.80 5.57 -15.06
CA ALA A 58 -11.24 5.85 -15.06
C ALA A 58 -11.63 6.83 -16.19
N SER A 59 -10.82 7.87 -16.41
CA SER A 59 -11.03 8.85 -17.48
C SER A 59 -10.94 8.19 -18.86
N GLU A 60 -9.94 7.34 -19.08
CA GLU A 60 -9.78 6.64 -20.36
C GLU A 60 -10.91 5.62 -20.60
N ALA A 61 -11.33 4.92 -19.54
CA ALA A 61 -12.52 4.06 -19.62
C ALA A 61 -13.75 4.90 -20.05
N TYR A 62 -14.02 6.03 -19.38
CA TYR A 62 -15.12 6.94 -19.69
C TYR A 62 -15.08 7.46 -21.14
N PHE A 63 -13.92 7.94 -21.62
CA PHE A 63 -13.79 8.40 -23.01
C PHE A 63 -13.99 7.28 -24.02
N SER A 64 -13.52 6.06 -23.71
CA SER A 64 -13.75 4.89 -24.55
C SER A 64 -15.24 4.51 -24.63
N LEU A 65 -16.02 4.75 -23.56
CA LEU A 65 -17.48 4.59 -23.59
C LEU A 65 -18.13 5.63 -24.50
N LYS A 66 -17.72 6.89 -24.36
CA LYS A 66 -18.29 8.02 -25.12
C LYS A 66 -17.99 7.94 -26.62
N ALA A 67 -16.83 7.40 -27.01
CA ALA A 67 -16.47 7.21 -28.42
C ALA A 67 -17.37 6.16 -29.10
N LYS A 68 -17.69 5.05 -28.42
CA LYS A 68 -18.51 3.97 -29.00
C LYS A 68 -20.00 4.28 -29.06
N THR A 69 -20.54 5.10 -28.16
CA THR A 69 -21.92 5.59 -28.27
C THR A 69 -22.13 6.46 -29.51
N ARG A 70 -21.09 7.16 -29.98
CA ARG A 70 -21.15 7.90 -31.27
C ARG A 70 -21.09 6.99 -32.50
N GLU A 71 -20.39 5.87 -32.42
CA GLU A 71 -20.35 4.91 -33.53
C GLU A 71 -21.66 4.11 -33.66
N GLY A 72 -22.46 3.96 -32.61
CA GLY A 72 -23.71 3.19 -32.59
C GLY A 72 -24.76 3.58 -33.65
N GLU A 73 -24.62 4.74 -34.30
CA GLU A 73 -25.52 5.19 -35.37
C GLU A 73 -25.17 4.61 -36.77
N SER A 74 -24.04 3.92 -36.97
CA SER A 74 -23.60 3.51 -38.33
C SER A 74 -23.73 2.01 -38.69
N TRP A 75 -24.14 1.12 -37.79
CA TRP A 75 -23.97 -0.35 -37.98
C TRP A 75 -25.21 -1.14 -38.45
N ARG A 76 -25.80 -0.75 -39.59
CA ARG A 76 -26.96 -1.47 -40.17
C ARG A 76 -26.61 -2.73 -41.01
N THR A 77 -25.48 -3.39 -40.80
CA THR A 77 -25.07 -4.59 -41.57
C THR A 77 -24.79 -5.80 -40.66
N GLY A 78 -25.63 -6.83 -40.79
CA GLY A 78 -25.92 -7.82 -39.73
C GLY A 78 -25.10 -9.11 -39.65
N GLU A 79 -24.07 -9.34 -40.47
CA GLU A 79 -23.46 -10.69 -40.56
C GLU A 79 -22.19 -10.95 -39.73
N VAL A 80 -21.52 -9.93 -39.19
CA VAL A 80 -20.25 -10.12 -38.44
C VAL A 80 -20.48 -10.44 -36.94
N SER A 81 -21.74 -10.52 -36.51
CA SER A 81 -22.14 -10.54 -35.08
C SER A 81 -21.91 -11.90 -34.38
N TYR A 82 -22.09 -13.02 -35.07
CA TYR A 82 -22.24 -14.33 -34.41
C TYR A 82 -20.92 -14.92 -33.87
N TRP A 83 -19.82 -14.86 -34.64
CA TRP A 83 -18.54 -15.46 -34.25
C TRP A 83 -17.80 -14.71 -33.13
N ARG A 84 -18.11 -13.43 -32.89
CA ARG A 84 -17.61 -12.70 -31.71
C ARG A 84 -18.27 -13.18 -30.42
N SER A 85 -19.55 -13.55 -30.48
CA SER A 85 -20.34 -13.84 -29.28
C SER A 85 -19.90 -15.08 -28.49
N GLN A 86 -19.32 -16.10 -29.14
CA GLN A 86 -18.96 -17.35 -28.45
C GLN A 86 -17.61 -17.27 -27.72
N LYS A 87 -16.65 -16.48 -28.23
CA LYS A 87 -15.35 -16.26 -27.57
C LYS A 87 -15.45 -15.38 -26.32
N ASP A 88 -16.49 -14.56 -26.22
CA ASP A 88 -16.66 -13.61 -25.11
C ASP A 88 -17.29 -14.27 -23.86
N GLN A 89 -17.97 -15.41 -23.99
CA GLN A 89 -18.68 -16.07 -22.90
C GLN A 89 -17.77 -16.59 -21.77
N TYR A 90 -16.55 -17.05 -22.10
CA TYR A 90 -15.57 -17.52 -21.10
C TYR A 90 -14.61 -16.42 -20.61
N ARG A 91 -14.54 -15.29 -21.32
CA ARG A 91 -13.59 -14.21 -21.01
C ARG A 91 -14.08 -13.35 -19.85
N LEU A 92 -15.37 -13.03 -19.82
CA LEU A 92 -15.97 -12.22 -18.77
C LEU A 92 -15.73 -12.80 -17.34
N PRO A 93 -16.02 -14.09 -17.05
CA PRO A 93 -15.78 -14.64 -15.72
C PRO A 93 -14.30 -14.66 -15.34
N LEU A 94 -13.39 -14.89 -16.30
CA LEU A 94 -11.95 -14.86 -16.06
C LEU A 94 -11.47 -13.47 -15.65
N PHE A 95 -11.88 -12.41 -16.36
CA PHE A 95 -11.52 -11.04 -16.00
C PHE A 95 -12.13 -10.61 -14.65
N THR A 96 -13.37 -11.03 -14.36
CA THR A 96 -13.99 -10.80 -13.05
C THR A 96 -13.19 -11.46 -11.94
N PHE A 97 -12.78 -12.72 -12.14
CA PHE A 97 -11.97 -13.45 -11.16
C PHE A 97 -10.62 -12.77 -10.92
N VAL A 98 -9.91 -12.38 -11.98
CA VAL A 98 -8.63 -11.64 -11.88
C VAL A 98 -8.83 -10.29 -11.19
N GLY A 99 -9.90 -9.55 -11.50
CA GLY A 99 -10.22 -8.27 -10.86
C GLY A 99 -10.48 -8.41 -9.36
N ILE A 100 -11.22 -9.45 -8.94
CA ILE A 100 -11.46 -9.74 -7.52
C ILE A 100 -10.15 -10.08 -6.80
N LEU A 101 -9.31 -10.94 -7.38
CA LEU A 101 -8.00 -11.27 -6.81
C LEU A 101 -7.11 -10.03 -6.68
N GLY A 102 -7.12 -9.15 -7.70
CA GLY A 102 -6.41 -7.88 -7.67
C GLY A 102 -6.89 -6.95 -6.56
N ALA A 103 -8.21 -6.83 -6.35
CA ALA A 103 -8.79 -6.04 -5.27
C ALA A 103 -8.44 -6.60 -3.88
N ILE A 104 -8.49 -7.93 -3.72
CA ILE A 104 -8.10 -8.60 -2.47
C ILE A 104 -6.61 -8.35 -2.18
N ALA A 105 -5.73 -8.52 -3.17
CA ALA A 105 -4.31 -8.25 -3.03
C ALA A 105 -4.06 -6.77 -2.65
N TRP A 106 -4.82 -5.84 -3.21
CA TRP A 106 -4.79 -4.42 -2.86
C TRP A 106 -5.11 -4.17 -1.38
N ILE A 107 -6.19 -4.78 -0.89
CA ILE A 107 -6.57 -4.69 0.52
C ILE A 107 -5.41 -5.22 1.37
N PHE A 108 -4.88 -6.41 1.09
CA PHE A 108 -3.78 -6.97 1.89
C PHE A 108 -2.47 -6.16 1.82
N LEU A 109 -2.17 -5.49 0.72
CA LEU A 109 -0.95 -4.69 0.58
C LEU A 109 -1.07 -3.28 1.18
N PHE A 110 -2.22 -2.64 1.03
CA PHE A 110 -2.42 -1.25 1.42
C PHE A 110 -3.01 -1.10 2.81
N PHE A 111 -3.94 -1.99 3.19
CA PHE A 111 -4.63 -1.94 4.47
C PHE A 111 -3.67 -1.93 5.66
N PRO A 112 -2.56 -2.71 5.70
CA PRO A 112 -1.62 -2.63 6.82
C PRO A 112 -0.98 -1.24 6.95
N GLN A 113 -0.75 -0.52 5.86
CA GLN A 113 -0.10 0.80 5.91
C GLN A 113 -1.02 1.91 6.40
N VAL A 114 -2.33 1.74 6.22
CA VAL A 114 -3.33 2.74 6.64
C VAL A 114 -4.11 2.33 7.88
N THR A 115 -3.94 1.10 8.35
CA THR A 115 -4.61 0.64 9.57
C THR A 115 -3.67 0.61 10.76
N PRO A 116 -4.22 0.80 11.97
CA PRO A 116 -3.46 0.72 13.22
C PRO A 116 -2.66 -0.58 13.36
N LEU A 117 -3.11 -1.68 12.76
CA LEU A 117 -2.47 -2.99 12.86
C LEU A 117 -1.07 -3.04 12.22
N GLY A 118 -0.89 -2.48 11.01
CA GLY A 118 0.44 -2.50 10.39
C GLY A 118 1.37 -1.46 11.00
N ALA A 119 0.85 -0.32 11.46
CA ALA A 119 1.61 0.64 12.24
C ALA A 119 2.13 0.01 13.55
N GLN A 120 1.31 -0.82 14.23
CA GLN A 120 1.73 -1.54 15.42
C GLN A 120 2.82 -2.58 15.13
N SER A 121 2.74 -3.29 14.00
CA SER A 121 3.80 -4.24 13.61
C SER A 121 5.13 -3.53 13.33
N ASP A 122 5.10 -2.43 12.57
CA ASP A 122 6.30 -1.61 12.30
C ASP A 122 6.85 -1.02 13.60
N LEU A 123 5.99 -0.57 14.52
CA LEU A 123 6.37 -0.10 15.85
C LEU A 123 7.14 -1.17 16.63
N ASN A 124 6.63 -2.40 16.71
CA ASN A 124 7.30 -3.51 17.40
C ASN A 124 8.69 -3.78 16.81
N ASP A 125 8.78 -3.93 15.49
CA ASP A 125 10.04 -4.22 14.78
C ASP A 125 11.09 -3.08 14.95
N ARG A 126 10.64 -1.83 15.07
CA ARG A 126 11.52 -0.69 15.33
C ARG A 126 11.99 -0.67 16.78
N VAL A 127 11.08 -0.89 17.72
CA VAL A 127 11.39 -0.88 19.15
C VAL A 127 12.39 -1.99 19.49
N ASP A 128 12.27 -3.18 18.90
CA ASP A 128 13.25 -4.26 19.09
C ASP A 128 14.65 -3.86 18.61
N ARG A 129 14.75 -3.22 17.43
CA ARG A 129 16.02 -2.71 16.90
C ARG A 129 16.61 -1.58 17.76
N ILE A 130 15.77 -0.69 18.26
CA ILE A 130 16.17 0.38 19.18
C ILE A 130 16.69 -0.24 20.49
N ALA A 131 15.97 -1.21 21.06
CA ALA A 131 16.35 -1.88 22.29
C ALA A 131 17.68 -2.61 22.15
N GLU A 132 17.88 -3.38 21.07
CA GLU A 132 19.14 -4.04 20.77
C GLU A 132 20.31 -3.04 20.71
N ASN A 133 20.09 -1.89 20.08
CA ASN A 133 21.10 -0.86 19.98
C ASN A 133 21.40 -0.16 21.33
N VAL A 134 20.39 0.04 22.18
CA VAL A 134 20.57 0.53 23.56
C VAL A 134 21.36 -0.48 24.39
N TYR A 135 21.09 -1.78 24.27
CA TYR A 135 21.88 -2.84 24.91
C TYR A 135 23.33 -2.80 24.44
N ARG A 136 23.58 -2.77 23.12
CA ARG A 136 24.93 -2.68 22.55
C ARG A 136 25.69 -1.45 23.05
N TYR A 137 25.02 -0.29 23.12
CA TYR A 137 25.60 0.92 23.68
C TYR A 137 26.03 0.71 25.13
N ARG A 138 25.13 0.18 25.97
CA ARG A 138 25.44 -0.09 27.38
C ARG A 138 26.58 -1.08 27.55
N THR A 139 26.62 -2.16 26.77
CA THR A 139 27.71 -3.16 26.81
C THR A 139 29.05 -2.53 26.45
N ARG A 140 29.07 -1.57 25.52
CA ARG A 140 30.30 -0.88 25.10
C ARG A 140 30.78 0.16 26.10
N HIS A 141 29.87 0.97 26.66
CA HIS A 141 30.21 2.11 27.52
C HIS A 141 30.13 1.80 29.01
N GLY A 142 29.59 0.64 29.40
CA GLY A 142 29.34 0.23 30.79
C GLY A 142 28.17 0.96 31.46
N VAL A 143 27.62 2.00 30.81
CA VAL A 143 26.51 2.82 31.31
C VAL A 143 25.42 2.95 30.24
N PRO A 144 24.14 3.07 30.63
CA PRO A 144 23.07 3.31 29.69
C PRO A 144 23.20 4.70 29.03
N PRO A 145 22.70 4.88 27.79
CA PRO A 145 22.77 6.16 27.10
C PRO A 145 21.91 7.22 27.81
N HIS A 146 22.41 8.46 27.90
CA HIS A 146 21.66 9.59 28.47
C HIS A 146 20.45 10.00 27.62
N SER A 147 20.47 9.69 26.33
CA SER A 147 19.37 9.95 25.41
C SER A 147 19.32 8.87 24.33
N LEU A 148 18.12 8.61 23.80
CA LEU A 148 17.94 7.65 22.71
C LEU A 148 18.73 8.05 21.46
N GLU A 149 18.80 9.35 21.18
CA GLU A 149 19.53 9.89 20.03
C GLU A 149 21.02 9.53 20.07
N ALA A 150 21.66 9.59 21.25
CA ALA A 150 23.06 9.23 21.40
C ALA A 150 23.31 7.77 21.01
N ALA A 151 22.46 6.86 21.49
CA ALA A 151 22.55 5.45 21.13
C ALA A 151 22.31 5.23 19.63
N LEU A 152 21.23 5.77 19.07
CA LEU A 152 20.87 5.56 17.66
C LEU A 152 21.88 6.17 16.70
N ARG A 153 22.48 7.32 17.02
CA ARG A 153 23.50 7.95 16.19
C ARG A 153 24.77 7.09 16.11
N GLU A 154 25.21 6.53 17.23
CA GLU A 154 26.36 5.62 17.26
C GLU A 154 26.10 4.31 16.49
N GLY A 155 24.86 3.83 16.52
CA GLY A 155 24.43 2.64 15.76
C GLY A 155 24.12 2.87 14.28
N GLY A 156 24.16 4.11 13.79
CA GLY A 156 23.73 4.43 12.41
C GLY A 156 22.22 4.29 12.17
N LEU A 157 21.42 4.35 13.24
CA LEU A 157 19.98 4.14 13.25
C LEU A 157 19.18 5.43 13.50
N SER A 158 19.74 6.60 13.20
CA SER A 158 19.05 7.90 13.40
C SER A 158 17.73 8.05 12.65
N HIS A 159 17.49 7.23 11.61
CA HIS A 159 16.21 7.18 10.90
C HIS A 159 15.08 6.54 11.72
N LEU A 160 15.41 5.85 12.83
CA LEU A 160 14.45 5.25 13.77
C LEU A 160 14.12 6.16 14.96
N LEU A 161 14.54 7.43 14.92
CA LEU A 161 14.31 8.37 16.02
C LEU A 161 12.83 8.73 16.20
N LEU A 162 12.05 8.59 15.12
CA LEU A 162 10.62 8.81 15.08
C LEU A 162 9.88 7.47 14.96
N ASP A 163 8.75 7.37 15.64
CA ASP A 163 7.80 6.27 15.54
C ASP A 163 7.04 6.28 14.20
N PRO A 164 6.22 5.26 13.88
CA PRO A 164 5.47 5.20 12.63
C PRO A 164 4.51 6.38 12.39
N TRP A 165 4.15 7.12 13.45
CA TRP A 165 3.28 8.30 13.40
C TRP A 165 4.07 9.61 13.33
N GLY A 166 5.40 9.55 13.32
CA GLY A 166 6.29 10.71 13.16
C GLY A 166 6.66 11.40 14.47
N PHE A 167 6.41 10.77 15.63
CA PHE A 167 6.72 11.35 16.94
C PHE A 167 7.99 10.72 17.52
N PRO A 168 8.83 11.51 18.23
CA PRO A 168 10.06 10.98 18.78
C PRO A 168 9.77 9.97 19.89
N TYR A 169 10.51 8.86 19.87
CA TYR A 169 10.51 7.92 20.99
C TYR A 169 11.12 8.56 22.24
N VAL A 170 10.63 8.18 23.41
CA VAL A 170 11.20 8.57 24.71
C VAL A 170 11.89 7.36 25.34
N LEU A 171 13.12 7.57 25.79
CA LEU A 171 13.87 6.57 26.56
C LEU A 171 13.84 6.94 28.04
N GLU A 172 13.29 6.05 28.85
CA GLU A 172 13.37 6.15 30.31
C GLU A 172 14.27 5.05 30.85
N VAL A 173 15.32 5.41 31.56
CA VAL A 173 16.26 4.45 32.15
C VAL A 173 15.91 4.27 33.63
N SER A 174 15.89 3.01 34.08
CA SER A 174 15.76 2.65 35.50
C SER A 174 16.98 1.85 35.97
N GLU A 175 17.04 1.53 37.26
CA GLU A 175 18.09 0.67 37.82
C GLU A 175 18.02 -0.76 37.28
N THR A 176 16.80 -1.24 36.98
CA THR A 176 16.54 -2.63 36.58
C THR A 176 16.42 -2.83 35.07
N GLY A 177 16.38 -1.75 34.28
CA GLY A 177 16.20 -1.83 32.84
C GLY A 177 16.03 -0.47 32.18
N PHE A 178 15.32 -0.46 31.06
CA PHE A 178 14.86 0.76 30.42
C PHE A 178 13.50 0.55 29.76
N PHE A 179 12.83 1.66 29.46
CA PHE A 179 11.57 1.72 28.74
C PHE A 179 11.73 2.54 27.48
N ILE A 180 11.07 2.09 26.42
CA ILE A 180 10.89 2.87 25.20
C ILE A 180 9.40 3.21 25.10
N LEU A 181 9.08 4.50 24.99
CA LEU A 181 7.71 4.99 24.87
C LEU A 181 7.49 5.60 23.48
N SER A 182 6.33 5.32 22.90
CA SER A 182 5.80 5.99 21.70
C SER A 182 4.44 6.61 22.06
N ALA A 183 4.19 7.82 21.54
CA ALA A 183 2.95 8.56 21.75
C ALA A 183 1.75 7.96 20.99
N GLY A 184 1.97 6.92 20.17
CA GLY A 184 0.90 6.27 19.44
C GLY A 184 0.23 7.15 18.37
N PRO A 185 -0.93 6.72 17.86
CA PRO A 185 -1.66 7.41 16.79
C PRO A 185 -2.13 8.84 17.13
N ASP A 186 -2.41 9.13 18.40
CA ASP A 186 -2.94 10.44 18.83
C ASP A 186 -1.85 11.50 19.02
N SER A 187 -0.58 11.07 18.94
CA SER A 187 0.59 11.94 18.96
C SER A 187 0.80 12.70 20.28
N LYS A 188 0.21 12.24 21.38
CA LYS A 188 0.28 12.90 22.68
C LYS A 188 0.72 11.92 23.76
N MET A 189 1.85 12.22 24.38
CA MET A 189 2.31 11.47 25.56
C MET A 189 1.35 11.66 26.74
N GLY A 190 1.19 10.60 27.52
CA GLY A 190 0.32 10.53 28.70
C GLY A 190 -1.12 10.12 28.39
N THR A 191 -1.42 9.59 27.21
CA THR A 191 -2.76 9.15 26.81
C THR A 191 -2.89 7.63 26.82
N ALA A 192 -4.10 7.12 26.54
CA ALA A 192 -4.35 5.69 26.46
C ALA A 192 -3.73 5.02 25.22
N ASP A 193 -3.30 5.83 24.24
CA ASP A 193 -2.70 5.37 22.99
C ASP A 193 -1.17 5.18 23.10
N ASP A 194 -0.58 5.59 24.23
CA ASP A 194 0.84 5.39 24.52
C ASP A 194 1.21 3.91 24.54
N SER A 195 2.24 3.57 23.79
CA SER A 195 2.84 2.24 23.81
C SER A 195 4.11 2.24 24.65
N ARG A 196 4.13 1.48 25.75
CA ARG A 196 5.28 1.35 26.65
C ARG A 196 5.89 -0.05 26.56
N TYR A 197 7.16 -0.10 26.16
CA TYR A 197 7.93 -1.35 26.05
C TYR A 197 8.98 -1.42 27.15
N THR A 198 9.07 -2.56 27.85
CA THR A 198 9.95 -2.73 29.02
C THR A 198 11.06 -3.73 28.71
N PHE A 199 12.30 -3.31 28.93
CA PHE A 199 13.50 -4.08 28.64
C PHE A 199 14.36 -4.22 29.90
N PRO A 200 14.27 -5.35 30.63
CA PRO A 200 15.06 -5.56 31.84
C PRO A 200 16.55 -5.76 31.50
N TYR A 201 17.43 -5.37 32.41
CA TYR A 201 18.83 -5.75 32.37
C TYR A 201 19.00 -7.19 32.85
N GLY A 202 19.88 -7.96 32.21
CA GLY A 202 20.22 -9.33 32.63
C GLY A 202 19.31 -10.44 32.13
N ARG A 203 18.59 -10.24 31.02
CA ARG A 203 18.07 -11.33 30.19
C ARG A 203 19.11 -11.69 29.13
N ASP A 204 20.23 -12.23 29.59
CA ASP A 204 21.20 -12.90 28.70
C ASP A 204 20.86 -14.39 28.62
#